data_AF-A0A939IRL2-F1
#
_entry.id   AF-A0A939IRL2-F1
#
_cell.length_a   1.000
_cell.length_b   1.000
_cell.length_c   1.000
_cell.angle_alpha   90.00
_cell.angle_beta   90.00
_cell.angle_gamma   90.00
#
_symmetry.space_group_name_H-M   'P 1'
#
loop_
_entity.id
_entity.type
_entity.pdbx_description
1 polymer ?
#
loop_
_entity_poly.entity_id
_entity_poly.type
_entity_poly.pdbx_seq_one_letter_code
_entity_poly.pdbx_strand_id
1 'polypeptide(L)'
;MNGTGQDDGREHLAPVIPIFGGSVDVGRPTAGAERGRPAREPAAPQLDETSPAARAAAALDHAERTVALRALNAAHARDARDDARESMDEESVKLRERAEEALVRKLRSKALSVAESRAVLREHDLERETIDEIIDEFSDRGYIDDRTLAELLVTSGAERKGQGRVALARVLSQRGIPRDIAEEALSELPDDDAERALEFARSKAPGMTRLEPDTALRRLLGQLARRGYGGSVAMNAARAALREAGRGASGARSGVRFVDSE
;
A
#
# COMPACT_ATOMS: atom_id res chain seq x y z
N MET A 1 -32.34 53.81 4.31
CA MET A 1 -31.96 53.97 2.89
C MET A 1 -31.83 52.59 2.29
N ASN A 2 -32.49 52.43 1.15
CA ASN A 2 -32.92 51.20 0.49
C ASN A 2 -31.78 50.34 -0.10
N GLY A 3 -32.08 49.06 -0.35
CA GLY A 3 -31.35 48.26 -1.35
C GLY A 3 -31.45 46.75 -1.14
N THR A 4 -32.60 46.17 -1.43
CA THR A 4 -32.88 44.73 -1.54
C THR A 4 -32.17 44.08 -2.73
N GLY A 5 -31.76 42.81 -2.59
CA GLY A 5 -31.33 41.96 -3.70
C GLY A 5 -31.21 40.51 -3.26
N GLN A 6 -32.32 39.78 -3.35
CA GLN A 6 -32.46 38.36 -3.04
C GLN A 6 -32.74 37.65 -4.37
N ASP A 7 -31.90 36.70 -4.76
CA ASP A 7 -32.04 35.93 -5.99
C ASP A 7 -31.96 34.42 -5.66
N ASP A 8 -33.10 33.76 -5.75
CA ASP A 8 -33.31 32.32 -5.57
C ASP A 8 -33.34 31.67 -6.96
N GLY A 9 -32.23 31.06 -7.38
CA GLY A 9 -32.13 30.35 -8.67
C GLY A 9 -32.09 28.83 -8.50
N ARG A 10 -33.21 28.19 -8.15
CA ARG A 10 -33.35 26.72 -8.24
C ARG A 10 -33.81 26.33 -9.64
N GLU A 11 -32.93 25.63 -10.36
CA GLU A 11 -33.17 25.15 -11.72
C GLU A 11 -34.12 23.94 -11.72
N HIS A 12 -35.38 24.18 -12.08
CA HIS A 12 -36.31 23.13 -12.50
C HIS A 12 -36.40 23.14 -14.03
N LEU A 13 -35.81 22.13 -14.68
CA LEU A 13 -35.91 21.91 -16.13
C LEU A 13 -37.28 21.30 -16.48
N ALA A 14 -38.01 21.93 -17.40
CA ALA A 14 -39.30 21.47 -17.91
C ALA A 14 -39.13 20.49 -19.11
N PRO A 15 -40.11 19.59 -19.36
CA PRO A 15 -40.03 18.60 -20.44
C PRO A 15 -40.29 19.20 -21.84
N VAL A 16 -39.56 18.69 -22.83
CA VAL A 16 -39.58 19.12 -24.24
C VAL A 16 -40.56 18.28 -25.07
N ILE A 17 -41.45 18.94 -25.81
CA ILE A 17 -42.39 18.35 -26.78
C ILE A 17 -41.83 18.57 -28.20
N PRO A 18 -41.62 17.55 -29.03
CA PRO A 18 -41.22 17.77 -30.42
C PRO A 18 -42.42 18.20 -31.29
N ILE A 19 -42.29 19.38 -31.91
CA ILE A 19 -43.21 19.96 -32.88
C ILE A 19 -42.54 19.85 -34.25
N PHE A 20 -42.89 18.87 -35.08
CA PHE A 20 -42.89 19.00 -36.55
C PHE A 20 -43.85 17.99 -37.17
N GLY A 21 -44.88 18.54 -37.83
CA GLY A 21 -45.78 17.83 -38.72
C GLY A 21 -45.21 17.71 -40.14
N GLY A 22 -45.74 16.72 -40.87
CA GLY A 22 -45.48 16.53 -42.29
C GLY A 22 -46.50 15.56 -42.87
N SER A 23 -47.64 16.11 -43.30
CA SER A 23 -48.69 15.44 -44.05
C SER A 23 -48.29 15.27 -45.52
N VAL A 24 -48.59 14.11 -46.13
CA VAL A 24 -48.85 14.03 -47.57
C VAL A 24 -50.00 13.04 -47.80
N ASP A 25 -51.07 13.57 -48.39
CA ASP A 25 -52.22 12.87 -48.95
C ASP A 25 -51.90 12.37 -50.38
N VAL A 26 -52.72 11.46 -50.89
CA VAL A 26 -53.15 11.26 -52.29
C VAL A 26 -53.26 9.77 -52.62
N GLY A 27 -54.46 9.37 -53.04
CA GLY A 27 -54.59 8.40 -54.13
C GLY A 27 -55.67 7.34 -53.94
N ARG A 28 -56.93 7.72 -54.14
CA ARG A 28 -57.99 6.76 -54.48
C ARG A 28 -57.74 6.25 -55.90
N PRO A 29 -57.98 4.95 -56.17
CA PRO A 29 -58.79 4.65 -57.34
C PRO A 29 -59.95 3.71 -57.03
N THR A 30 -61.04 3.99 -57.71
CA THR A 30 -62.27 3.20 -57.81
C THR A 30 -62.09 2.10 -58.84
N ALA A 31 -62.49 0.86 -58.53
CA ALA A 31 -63.19 -0.04 -59.45
C ALA A 31 -63.57 -1.32 -58.71
N GLY A 32 -64.80 -1.78 -58.94
CA GLY A 32 -65.39 -2.93 -58.26
C GLY A 32 -64.75 -4.26 -58.65
N ALA A 33 -64.78 -5.18 -57.70
CA ALA A 33 -64.76 -6.60 -57.97
C ALA A 33 -65.64 -7.28 -56.92
N GLU A 34 -66.40 -8.25 -57.40
CA GLU A 34 -67.55 -8.84 -56.75
C GLU A 34 -67.17 -9.60 -55.47
N ARG A 35 -68.10 -9.56 -54.52
CA ARG A 35 -68.04 -10.24 -53.23
C ARG A 35 -68.02 -11.76 -53.43
N GLY A 36 -66.84 -12.35 -53.46
CA GLY A 36 -66.64 -13.75 -53.08
C GLY A 36 -66.79 -13.88 -51.55
N ARG A 37 -67.81 -14.60 -51.09
CA ARG A 37 -67.99 -14.97 -49.68
C ARG A 37 -66.72 -15.69 -49.19
N PRO A 38 -66.07 -15.25 -48.09
CA PRO A 38 -65.13 -16.14 -47.42
C PRO A 38 -65.94 -17.33 -46.88
N ALA A 39 -65.46 -18.53 -47.22
CA ALA A 39 -65.98 -19.76 -46.64
C ALA A 39 -65.96 -19.61 -45.12
N ARG A 40 -67.14 -19.81 -44.53
CA ARG A 40 -67.35 -19.80 -43.08
C ARG A 40 -66.44 -20.87 -42.49
N GLU A 41 -65.33 -20.43 -41.91
CA GLU A 41 -64.45 -21.26 -41.10
C GLU A 41 -65.34 -21.99 -40.08
N PRO A 42 -65.22 -23.33 -39.95
CA PRO A 42 -66.09 -24.07 -39.05
C PRO A 42 -65.86 -23.54 -37.65
N ALA A 43 -66.94 -23.09 -37.01
CA ALA A 43 -66.93 -22.64 -35.63
C ALA A 43 -66.24 -23.72 -34.79
N ALA A 44 -65.07 -23.38 -34.24
CA ALA A 44 -64.38 -24.23 -33.30
C ALA A 44 -65.38 -24.61 -32.18
N PRO A 45 -65.38 -25.88 -31.74
CA PRO A 45 -66.31 -26.33 -30.71
C PRO A 45 -66.15 -25.43 -29.48
N GLN A 46 -67.25 -24.83 -29.03
CA GLN A 46 -67.26 -24.09 -27.77
C GLN A 46 -67.02 -25.10 -26.66
N LEU A 47 -65.75 -25.23 -26.24
CA LEU A 47 -65.37 -26.01 -25.08
C LEU A 47 -66.04 -25.33 -23.88
N ASP A 48 -66.86 -26.07 -23.16
CA ASP A 48 -67.42 -25.63 -21.89
C ASP A 48 -66.27 -25.42 -20.90
N GLU A 49 -65.85 -24.16 -20.75
CA GLU A 49 -64.71 -23.77 -19.91
C GLU A 49 -64.93 -24.09 -18.43
N THR A 50 -66.16 -24.44 -18.04
CA THR A 50 -66.49 -24.86 -16.66
C THR A 50 -66.33 -26.37 -16.43
N SER A 51 -66.10 -27.15 -17.48
CA SER A 51 -65.91 -28.60 -17.41
C SER A 51 -64.71 -28.97 -16.53
N PRO A 52 -64.80 -30.03 -15.70
CA PRO A 52 -63.68 -30.53 -14.91
C PRO A 52 -62.40 -30.78 -15.73
N ALA A 53 -62.54 -31.22 -16.99
CA ALA A 53 -61.42 -31.46 -17.89
C ALA A 53 -60.76 -30.15 -18.38
N ALA A 54 -61.56 -29.12 -18.68
CA ALA A 54 -61.06 -27.80 -19.07
C ALA A 54 -60.32 -27.12 -17.90
N ARG A 55 -60.83 -27.25 -16.67
CA ARG A 55 -60.17 -26.76 -15.44
C ARG A 55 -58.86 -27.50 -15.14
N ALA A 56 -58.81 -28.81 -15.37
CA ALA A 56 -57.58 -29.58 -15.19
C ALA A 56 -56.50 -29.20 -16.23
N ALA A 57 -56.88 -29.00 -17.50
CA ALA A 57 -55.98 -28.52 -18.54
C ALA A 57 -55.45 -27.10 -18.23
N ALA A 58 -56.32 -26.19 -17.79
CA ALA A 58 -55.93 -24.84 -17.38
C ALA A 58 -55.01 -24.84 -16.13
N ALA A 59 -55.22 -25.76 -15.19
CA ALA A 59 -54.35 -25.91 -14.01
C ALA A 59 -52.95 -26.42 -14.37
N LEU A 60 -52.84 -27.34 -15.34
CA LEU A 60 -51.55 -27.81 -15.87
C LEU A 60 -50.81 -26.71 -16.62
N ASP A 61 -51.51 -25.98 -17.49
CA ASP A 61 -50.97 -24.83 -18.24
C ASP A 61 -50.53 -23.68 -17.29
N HIS A 62 -51.29 -23.40 -16.22
CA HIS A 62 -50.85 -22.48 -15.17
C HIS A 62 -49.61 -23.02 -14.43
N ALA A 63 -49.56 -24.32 -14.12
CA ALA A 63 -48.40 -24.93 -13.47
C ALA A 63 -47.15 -24.84 -14.37
N GLU A 64 -47.26 -25.15 -15.65
CA GLU A 64 -46.19 -25.01 -16.64
C GLU A 64 -45.69 -23.57 -16.75
N ARG A 65 -46.60 -22.58 -16.82
CA ARG A 65 -46.24 -21.15 -16.80
C ARG A 65 -45.52 -20.73 -15.52
N THR A 66 -45.91 -21.25 -14.36
CA THR A 66 -45.22 -20.93 -13.09
C THR A 66 -43.81 -21.52 -13.02
N VAL A 67 -43.61 -22.72 -13.60
CA VAL A 67 -42.29 -23.34 -13.72
C VAL A 67 -41.42 -22.55 -14.69
N ALA A 68 -41.96 -22.17 -15.85
CA ALA A 68 -41.27 -21.34 -16.83
C ALA A 68 -40.87 -19.96 -16.27
N LEU A 69 -41.76 -19.29 -15.52
CA LEU A 69 -41.47 -18.00 -14.88
C LEU A 69 -40.37 -18.13 -13.81
N ARG A 70 -40.39 -19.21 -13.01
CA ARG A 70 -39.30 -19.50 -12.06
C ARG A 70 -37.97 -19.75 -12.75
N ALA A 71 -37.96 -20.46 -13.88
CA ALA A 71 -36.75 -20.70 -14.66
C ALA A 71 -36.18 -19.39 -15.23
N LEU A 72 -37.03 -18.50 -15.76
CA LEU A 72 -36.64 -17.17 -16.25
C LEU A 72 -36.07 -16.28 -15.14
N ASN A 73 -36.72 -16.26 -13.97
CA ASN A 73 -36.22 -15.52 -12.81
C ASN A 73 -34.88 -16.09 -12.32
N ALA A 74 -34.70 -17.41 -12.34
CA ALA A 74 -33.45 -18.05 -11.99
C ALA A 74 -32.33 -17.76 -13.01
N ALA A 75 -32.65 -17.61 -14.30
CA ALA A 75 -31.69 -17.21 -15.32
C ALA A 75 -31.27 -15.74 -15.16
N HIS A 76 -32.21 -14.80 -15.00
CA HIS A 76 -31.89 -13.40 -14.70
C HIS A 76 -31.06 -13.25 -13.42
N ALA A 77 -31.37 -14.05 -12.39
CA ALA A 77 -30.59 -14.05 -11.15
C ALA A 77 -29.19 -14.65 -11.31
N ARG A 78 -28.92 -15.46 -12.35
CA ARG A 78 -27.58 -15.93 -12.69
C ARG A 78 -26.81 -14.87 -13.48
N ASP A 79 -27.40 -14.32 -14.53
CA ASP A 79 -26.79 -13.25 -15.33
C ASP A 79 -26.41 -12.06 -14.45
N ALA A 80 -27.31 -11.60 -13.57
CA ALA A 80 -27.01 -10.51 -12.64
C ALA A 80 -25.89 -10.84 -11.62
N ARG A 81 -25.67 -12.12 -11.31
CA ARG A 81 -24.56 -12.55 -10.44
C ARG A 81 -23.24 -12.60 -11.21
N ASP A 82 -23.27 -13.01 -12.47
CA ASP A 82 -22.08 -13.07 -13.31
C ASP A 82 -21.63 -11.66 -13.69
N ASP A 83 -22.54 -10.75 -14.03
CA ASP A 83 -22.24 -9.31 -14.23
C ASP A 83 -21.63 -8.68 -12.97
N ALA A 84 -22.20 -9.00 -11.79
CA ALA A 84 -21.66 -8.51 -10.52
C ALA A 84 -20.24 -9.06 -10.25
N ARG A 85 -19.98 -10.34 -10.56
CA ARG A 85 -18.64 -10.93 -10.43
C ARG A 85 -17.63 -10.27 -11.36
N GLU A 86 -17.98 -10.08 -12.63
CA GLU A 86 -17.11 -9.42 -13.61
C GLU A 86 -16.77 -7.98 -13.17
N SER A 87 -17.76 -7.25 -12.65
CA SER A 87 -17.51 -5.89 -12.11
C SER A 87 -16.60 -5.86 -10.87
N MET A 88 -16.70 -6.87 -10.00
CA MET A 88 -15.84 -7.02 -8.82
C MET A 88 -14.41 -7.38 -9.21
N ASP A 89 -14.25 -8.27 -10.19
CA ASP A 89 -12.95 -8.66 -10.72
C ASP A 89 -12.24 -7.46 -11.37
N GLU A 90 -12.96 -6.65 -12.15
CA GLU A 90 -12.43 -5.40 -12.69
C GLU A 90 -12.00 -4.40 -11.61
N GLU A 91 -12.77 -4.26 -10.53
CA GLU A 91 -12.42 -3.36 -9.42
C GLU A 91 -11.16 -3.84 -8.69
N SER A 92 -11.05 -5.15 -8.44
CA SER A 92 -9.87 -5.78 -7.84
C SER A 92 -8.61 -5.55 -8.68
N VAL A 93 -8.69 -5.72 -10.00
CA VAL A 93 -7.58 -5.42 -10.93
C VAL A 93 -7.18 -3.94 -10.82
N LYS A 94 -8.15 -3.02 -10.84
CA LYS A 94 -7.88 -1.57 -10.72
C LYS A 94 -7.28 -1.21 -9.35
N LEU A 95 -7.65 -1.90 -8.27
CA LEU A 95 -7.05 -1.70 -6.94
C LEU A 95 -5.60 -2.18 -6.93
N ARG A 96 -5.33 -3.37 -7.48
CA ARG A 96 -3.99 -3.94 -7.61
C ARG A 96 -3.07 -3.01 -8.39
N GLU A 97 -3.48 -2.56 -9.57
CA GLU A 97 -2.68 -1.65 -10.43
C GLU A 97 -2.32 -0.35 -9.69
N ARG A 98 -3.28 0.26 -8.98
CA ARG A 98 -3.06 1.48 -8.19
C ARG A 98 -2.05 1.26 -7.05
N ALA A 99 -2.13 0.10 -6.39
CA ALA A 99 -1.22 -0.25 -5.30
C ALA A 99 0.21 -0.51 -5.82
N GLU A 100 0.34 -1.24 -6.93
CA GLU A 100 1.62 -1.48 -7.60
C GLU A 100 2.25 -0.17 -8.06
N GLU A 101 1.48 0.74 -8.66
CA GLU A 101 1.98 2.05 -9.08
C GLU A 101 2.51 2.87 -7.88
N ALA A 102 1.78 2.84 -6.76
CA ALA A 102 2.20 3.50 -5.52
C ALA A 102 3.49 2.88 -4.94
N LEU A 103 3.60 1.55 -4.95
CA LEU A 103 4.81 0.84 -4.51
C LEU A 103 6.01 1.18 -5.40
N VAL A 104 5.86 1.09 -6.72
CA VAL A 104 6.89 1.47 -7.70
C VAL A 104 7.34 2.91 -7.49
N ARG A 105 6.40 3.84 -7.26
CA ARG A 105 6.73 5.24 -6.99
C ARG A 105 7.59 5.39 -5.75
N LYS A 106 7.30 4.65 -4.67
CA LYS A 106 8.14 4.66 -3.45
C LYS A 106 9.50 4.02 -3.69
N LEU A 107 9.56 2.87 -4.37
CA LEU A 107 10.81 2.16 -4.68
C LEU A 107 11.78 2.99 -5.54
N ARG A 108 11.26 3.84 -6.45
CA ARG A 108 12.09 4.80 -7.21
C ARG A 108 12.81 5.82 -6.33
N SER A 109 12.22 6.17 -5.18
CA SER A 109 12.75 7.19 -4.28
C SER A 109 13.63 6.63 -3.16
N LYS A 110 13.33 5.41 -2.70
CA LYS A 110 14.04 4.74 -1.62
C LYS A 110 13.90 3.22 -1.73
N ALA A 111 14.97 2.52 -1.36
CA ALA A 111 14.89 1.08 -1.10
C ALA A 111 13.97 0.81 0.10
N LEU A 112 13.08 -0.16 -0.07
CA LEU A 112 12.10 -0.61 0.92
C LEU A 112 12.40 -2.04 1.33
N SER A 113 12.12 -2.38 2.58
CA SER A 113 12.08 -3.78 3.00
C SER A 113 10.77 -4.43 2.54
N VAL A 114 10.70 -5.76 2.64
CA VAL A 114 9.45 -6.52 2.46
C VAL A 114 8.37 -5.99 3.42
N ALA A 115 8.72 -5.78 4.70
CA ALA A 115 7.77 -5.28 5.70
C ALA A 115 7.24 -3.88 5.39
N GLU A 116 8.10 -2.99 4.88
CA GLU A 116 7.71 -1.64 4.48
C GLU A 116 6.88 -1.64 3.20
N SER A 117 7.25 -2.46 2.20
CA SER A 117 6.47 -2.63 0.97
C SER A 117 5.07 -3.14 1.26
N ARG A 118 4.95 -4.11 2.18
CA ARG A 118 3.68 -4.58 2.70
C ARG A 118 2.87 -3.49 3.38
N ALA A 119 3.51 -2.63 4.18
CA ALA A 119 2.83 -1.51 4.82
C ALA A 119 2.28 -0.52 3.80
N VAL A 120 2.99 -0.29 2.70
CA VAL A 120 2.53 0.55 1.58
C VAL A 120 1.30 -0.07 0.91
N LEU A 121 1.34 -1.35 0.56
CA LEU A 121 0.24 -2.02 -0.14
C LEU A 121 -1.05 -2.10 0.71
N ARG A 122 -0.91 -2.18 2.05
CA ARG A 122 -2.06 -2.14 2.97
C ARG A 122 -2.83 -0.82 2.95
N GLU A 123 -2.27 0.26 2.40
CA GLU A 123 -2.97 1.54 2.23
C GLU A 123 -4.02 1.51 1.10
N HIS A 124 -4.12 0.42 0.33
CA HIS A 124 -4.89 0.33 -0.92
C HIS A 124 -6.07 -0.68 -0.89
N ASP A 125 -6.59 -1.01 0.29
CA ASP A 125 -7.76 -1.91 0.47
C ASP A 125 -7.62 -3.29 -0.20
N LEU A 126 -6.39 -3.77 -0.37
CA LEU A 126 -6.09 -5.08 -0.94
C LEU A 126 -6.23 -6.20 0.10
N GLU A 127 -6.63 -7.38 -0.38
CA GLU A 127 -6.62 -8.60 0.41
C GLU A 127 -5.18 -9.04 0.73
N ARG A 128 -5.02 -9.74 1.85
CA ARG A 128 -3.69 -10.17 2.32
C ARG A 128 -2.97 -11.04 1.29
N GLU A 129 -3.69 -11.96 0.65
CA GLU A 129 -3.16 -12.87 -0.37
C GLU A 129 -2.63 -12.09 -1.60
N THR A 130 -3.40 -11.13 -2.11
CA THR A 130 -2.94 -10.27 -3.21
C THR A 130 -1.70 -9.44 -2.84
N ILE A 131 -1.61 -8.97 -1.59
CA ILE A 131 -0.41 -8.26 -1.11
C ILE A 131 0.81 -9.20 -1.10
N ASP A 132 0.64 -10.44 -0.65
CA ASP A 132 1.69 -11.46 -0.66
C ASP A 132 2.17 -11.75 -2.09
N GLU A 133 1.24 -11.97 -3.02
CA GLU A 133 1.55 -12.19 -4.45
C GLU A 133 2.35 -11.03 -5.07
N ILE A 134 1.93 -9.77 -4.84
CA ILE A 134 2.65 -8.60 -5.36
C ILE A 134 4.07 -8.54 -4.77
N ILE A 135 4.23 -8.82 -3.48
CA ILE A 135 5.54 -8.80 -2.82
C ILE A 135 6.44 -9.88 -3.41
N ASP A 136 5.91 -11.09 -3.60
CA ASP A 136 6.67 -12.21 -4.16
C ASP A 136 7.11 -11.89 -5.60
N GLU A 137 6.20 -11.40 -6.45
CA GLU A 137 6.53 -10.96 -7.81
C GLU A 137 7.61 -9.85 -7.85
N PHE A 138 7.52 -8.88 -6.94
CA PHE A 138 8.50 -7.80 -6.86
C PHE A 138 9.86 -8.29 -6.34
N SER A 139 9.86 -9.30 -5.46
CA SER A 139 11.07 -9.92 -4.92
C SER A 139 11.75 -10.80 -5.96
N ASP A 140 10.98 -11.62 -6.68
CA ASP A 140 11.46 -12.47 -7.78
C ASP A 140 12.10 -11.65 -8.91
N ARG A 141 11.56 -10.45 -9.17
CA ARG A 141 12.12 -9.50 -10.15
C ARG A 141 13.28 -8.67 -9.61
N GLY A 142 13.64 -8.83 -8.33
CA GLY A 142 14.75 -8.14 -7.67
C GLY A 142 14.50 -6.67 -7.35
N TYR A 143 13.24 -6.21 -7.31
CA TYR A 143 12.91 -4.85 -6.87
C TYR A 143 12.93 -4.69 -5.35
N ILE A 144 12.63 -5.78 -4.64
CA ILE A 144 12.66 -5.84 -3.19
C ILE A 144 13.63 -6.96 -2.81
N ASP A 145 14.62 -6.64 -1.99
CA ASP A 145 15.55 -7.62 -1.44
C ASP A 145 16.01 -7.12 -0.07
N ASP A 146 15.56 -7.81 0.98
CA ASP A 146 15.91 -7.49 2.35
C ASP A 146 17.39 -7.73 2.66
N ARG A 147 18.04 -8.68 2.00
CA ARG A 147 19.48 -8.94 2.19
C ARG A 147 20.30 -7.81 1.61
N THR A 148 20.05 -7.45 0.35
CA THR A 148 20.70 -6.30 -0.30
C THR A 148 20.46 -5.00 0.50
N LEU A 149 19.23 -4.80 0.99
CA LEU A 149 18.92 -3.64 1.83
C LEU A 149 19.69 -3.66 3.17
N ALA A 150 19.78 -4.83 3.82
CA ALA A 150 20.50 -4.98 5.08
C ALA A 150 21.98 -4.64 4.93
N GLU A 151 22.65 -5.20 3.91
CA GLU A 151 24.05 -4.90 3.57
C GLU A 151 24.26 -3.39 3.36
N LEU A 152 23.40 -2.75 2.56
CA LEU A 152 23.49 -1.31 2.30
C LEU A 152 23.35 -0.48 3.59
N LEU A 153 22.42 -0.84 4.47
CA LEU A 153 22.20 -0.14 5.73
C LEU A 153 23.36 -0.33 6.70
N VAL A 154 23.91 -1.55 6.75
CA VAL A 154 25.05 -1.91 7.59
C VAL A 154 26.30 -1.16 7.14
N THR A 155 26.70 -1.29 5.88
CA THR A 155 27.88 -0.64 5.31
C THR A 155 27.78 0.87 5.45
N SER A 156 26.65 1.46 5.04
CA SER A 156 26.50 2.91 5.09
C SER A 156 26.38 3.47 6.51
N GLY A 157 25.81 2.70 7.45
CA GLY A 157 25.74 3.06 8.85
C GLY A 157 27.12 2.97 9.52
N ALA A 158 27.89 1.92 9.24
CA ALA A 158 29.24 1.73 9.75
C ALA A 158 30.22 2.76 9.18
N GLU A 159 30.26 2.99 7.87
CA GLU A 159 31.26 3.86 7.24
C GLU A 159 30.90 5.34 7.34
N ARG A 160 29.71 5.73 6.87
CA ARG A 160 29.34 7.16 6.77
C ARG A 160 28.92 7.73 8.10
N LYS A 161 28.15 6.95 8.86
CA LYS A 161 27.65 7.42 10.15
C LYS A 161 28.60 7.04 11.26
N GLY A 162 29.37 5.94 11.16
CA GLY A 162 30.28 5.37 12.16
C GLY A 162 29.58 4.47 13.20
N GLN A 163 28.40 3.92 12.90
CA GLN A 163 27.50 3.29 13.89
C GLN A 163 28.10 1.99 14.40
N GLY A 164 27.88 1.68 15.68
CA GLY A 164 28.23 0.38 16.24
C GLY A 164 27.15 -0.66 15.95
N ARG A 165 27.51 -1.95 16.10
CA ARG A 165 26.63 -3.09 15.79
C ARG A 165 25.24 -3.02 16.44
N VAL A 166 25.13 -2.50 17.66
CA VAL A 166 23.82 -2.39 18.36
C VAL A 166 22.89 -1.38 17.71
N ALA A 167 23.44 -0.25 17.22
CA ALA A 167 22.62 0.73 16.50
C ALA A 167 22.20 0.20 15.13
N LEU A 168 23.09 -0.50 14.44
CA LEU A 168 22.79 -1.12 13.15
C LEU A 168 21.70 -2.19 13.29
N ALA A 169 21.82 -3.10 14.26
CA ALA A 169 20.79 -4.09 14.56
C ALA A 169 19.41 -3.44 14.82
N ARG A 170 19.39 -2.33 15.58
CA ARG A 170 18.16 -1.58 15.84
C ARG A 170 17.59 -0.97 14.55
N VAL A 171 18.42 -0.42 13.67
CA VAL A 171 17.97 0.13 12.38
C VAL A 171 17.36 -0.98 11.52
N LEU A 172 18.01 -2.13 11.40
CA LEU A 172 17.51 -3.26 10.61
C LEU A 172 16.14 -3.73 11.14
N SER A 173 16.04 -3.92 12.45
CA SER A 173 14.78 -4.30 13.11
C SER A 173 13.67 -3.25 12.93
N GLN A 174 14.00 -1.96 13.02
CA GLN A 174 13.03 -0.88 12.80
C GLN A 174 12.50 -0.83 11.37
N ARG A 175 13.30 -1.25 10.39
CA ARG A 175 12.85 -1.41 9.00
C ARG A 175 12.15 -2.74 8.75
N GLY A 176 12.01 -3.59 9.76
CA GLY A 176 11.32 -4.87 9.65
C GLY A 176 12.10 -5.94 8.90
N ILE A 177 13.43 -5.83 8.83
CA ILE A 177 14.29 -6.85 8.22
C ILE A 177 14.28 -8.11 9.11
N PRO A 178 14.11 -9.31 8.53
CA PRO A 178 14.16 -10.59 9.25
C PRO A 178 15.44 -10.75 10.07
N ARG A 179 15.32 -11.42 11.22
CA ARG A 179 16.40 -11.51 12.21
C ARG A 179 17.62 -12.26 11.67
N ASP A 180 17.39 -13.35 10.95
CA ASP A 180 18.40 -14.15 10.26
C ASP A 180 19.19 -13.31 9.25
N ILE A 181 18.51 -12.56 8.38
CA ILE A 181 19.14 -11.66 7.40
C ILE A 181 19.93 -10.55 8.13
N ALA A 182 19.38 -10.00 9.20
CA ALA A 182 20.06 -8.97 9.98
C ALA A 182 21.32 -9.52 10.67
N GLU A 183 21.27 -10.74 11.21
CA GLU A 183 22.42 -11.40 11.82
C GLU A 183 23.49 -11.73 10.78
N GLU A 184 23.10 -12.21 9.59
CA GLU A 184 23.99 -12.45 8.45
C GLU A 184 24.72 -11.16 8.05
N ALA A 185 23.99 -10.10 7.70
CA ALA A 185 24.58 -8.83 7.28
C ALA A 185 25.47 -8.18 8.36
N LEU A 186 25.12 -8.31 9.63
CA LEU A 186 25.97 -7.84 10.73
C LEU A 186 27.22 -8.70 10.89
N SER A 187 27.17 -10.00 10.62
CA SER A 187 28.33 -10.89 10.74
C SER A 187 29.42 -10.60 9.71
N GLU A 188 29.05 -10.07 8.54
CA GLU A 188 29.97 -9.67 7.48
C GLU A 188 30.74 -8.38 7.78
N LEU A 189 30.29 -7.59 8.76
CA LEU A 189 31.05 -6.43 9.20
C LEU A 189 32.42 -6.85 9.73
N PRO A 190 33.48 -6.09 9.43
CA PRO A 190 34.77 -6.24 10.09
C PRO A 190 34.65 -6.17 11.62
N ASP A 191 35.52 -6.89 12.32
CA ASP A 191 35.60 -6.83 13.80
C ASP A 191 36.46 -5.65 14.26
N ASP A 192 36.18 -4.46 13.73
CA ASP A 192 36.89 -3.20 14.00
C ASP A 192 36.08 -2.24 14.90
N ASP A 193 34.95 -2.70 15.45
CA ASP A 193 34.07 -1.91 16.33
C ASP A 193 34.84 -1.26 17.49
N ALA A 194 35.84 -1.97 18.03
CA ALA A 194 36.70 -1.46 19.10
C ALA A 194 37.60 -0.30 18.64
N GLU A 195 38.15 -0.37 17.44
CA GLU A 195 39.00 0.65 16.86
C GLU A 195 38.19 1.90 16.51
N ARG A 196 37.05 1.74 15.83
CA ARG A 196 36.14 2.85 15.50
C ARG A 196 35.59 3.55 16.74
N ALA A 197 35.25 2.78 17.79
CA ALA A 197 34.82 3.33 19.08
C ALA A 197 35.94 4.14 19.75
N LEU A 198 37.17 3.63 19.72
CA LEU A 198 38.33 4.30 20.31
C LEU A 198 38.68 5.58 19.55
N GLU A 199 38.68 5.56 18.22
CA GLU A 199 38.92 6.74 17.39
C GLU A 199 37.88 7.84 17.68
N PHE A 200 36.60 7.45 17.71
CA PHE A 200 35.54 8.38 18.09
C PHE A 200 35.76 8.93 19.50
N ALA A 201 36.11 8.07 20.46
CA ALA A 201 36.36 8.48 21.84
C ALA A 201 37.54 9.46 21.94
N ARG A 202 38.65 9.20 21.22
CA ARG A 202 39.82 10.08 21.12
C ARG A 202 39.46 11.45 20.57
N SER A 203 38.56 11.53 19.59
CA SER A 203 38.09 12.81 19.05
C SER A 203 37.34 13.67 20.08
N LYS A 204 36.74 13.05 21.11
CA LYS A 204 35.91 13.73 22.12
C LYS A 204 36.62 13.96 23.45
N ALA A 205 37.57 13.10 23.81
CA ALA A 205 38.27 13.14 25.10
C ALA A 205 38.96 14.49 25.41
N PRO A 206 39.59 15.23 24.47
CA PRO A 206 40.23 16.51 24.76
C PRO A 206 39.27 17.54 25.40
N GLY A 207 38.01 17.56 24.94
CA GLY A 207 36.96 18.44 25.47
C GLY A 207 36.46 18.05 26.86
N MET A 208 36.91 16.93 27.43
CA MET A 208 36.48 16.42 28.74
C MET A 208 37.59 16.48 29.80
N THR A 209 38.78 16.98 29.47
CA THR A 209 39.96 17.04 30.36
C THR A 209 39.78 17.93 31.59
N ARG A 210 38.81 18.86 31.57
CA ARG A 210 38.49 19.76 32.70
C ARG A 210 37.39 19.22 33.62
N LEU A 211 36.78 18.09 33.26
CA LEU A 211 35.71 17.48 34.04
C LEU A 211 36.29 16.51 35.07
N GLU A 212 35.54 16.29 36.15
CA GLU A 212 35.82 15.19 37.09
C GLU A 212 35.87 13.83 36.33
N PRO A 213 36.80 12.92 36.65
CA PRO A 213 37.04 11.69 35.90
C PRO A 213 35.77 10.85 35.67
N ASP A 214 34.95 10.67 36.71
CA ASP A 214 33.70 9.90 36.63
C ASP A 214 32.66 10.58 35.76
N THR A 215 32.63 11.92 35.75
CA THR A 215 31.72 12.70 34.92
C THR A 215 32.15 12.65 33.46
N ALA A 216 33.45 12.77 33.18
CA ALA A 216 34.01 12.59 31.84
C ALA A 216 33.70 11.20 31.28
N LEU A 217 33.94 10.15 32.09
CA LEU A 217 33.67 8.76 31.72
C LEU A 217 32.18 8.54 31.39
N ARG A 218 31.27 8.96 32.29
CA ARG A 218 29.82 8.80 32.10
C ARG A 218 29.35 9.51 30.83
N ARG A 219 29.86 10.72 30.58
CA ARG A 219 29.48 11.51 29.40
C ARG A 219 29.95 10.86 28.10
N LEU A 220 31.20 10.40 28.06
CA LEU A 220 31.78 9.76 26.88
C LEU A 220 31.13 8.40 26.61
N LEU A 221 30.89 7.61 27.65
CA LEU A 221 30.15 6.35 27.56
C LEU A 221 28.74 6.57 26.99
N GLY A 222 28.02 7.59 27.46
CA GLY A 222 26.71 7.94 26.93
C GLY A 222 26.74 8.34 25.45
N GLN A 223 27.81 9.01 24.99
CA GLN A 223 27.98 9.33 23.57
C GLN A 223 28.19 8.07 22.72
N LEU A 224 29.04 7.14 23.18
CA LEU A 224 29.29 5.87 22.52
C LEU A 224 28.05 4.96 22.52
N ALA A 225 27.29 4.94 23.61
CA ALA A 225 26.05 4.16 23.72
C ALA A 225 24.98 4.65 22.74
N ARG A 226 24.78 5.97 22.61
CA ARG A 226 23.87 6.54 21.58
C ARG A 226 24.33 6.22 20.16
N ARG A 227 25.60 5.91 19.99
CA ARG A 227 26.19 5.50 18.73
C ARG A 227 26.02 4.02 18.42
N GLY A 228 25.61 3.23 19.41
CA GLY A 228 25.34 1.81 19.28
C GLY A 228 26.55 0.90 19.43
N TYR A 229 27.63 1.37 20.06
CA TYR A 229 28.73 0.48 20.44
C TYR A 229 28.31 -0.40 21.62
N GLY A 230 28.72 -1.67 21.60
CA GLY A 230 28.47 -2.61 22.71
C GLY A 230 29.03 -2.10 24.03
N GLY A 231 28.39 -2.44 25.15
CA GLY A 231 28.72 -1.86 26.46
C GLY A 231 30.19 -2.04 26.87
N SER A 232 30.76 -3.22 26.64
CA SER A 232 32.17 -3.51 26.90
C SER A 232 33.11 -2.68 26.01
N VAL A 233 32.85 -2.64 24.70
CA VAL A 233 33.59 -1.87 23.70
C VAL A 233 33.56 -0.38 24.05
N ALA A 234 32.37 0.16 24.33
CA ALA A 234 32.18 1.56 24.68
C ALA A 234 32.92 1.95 25.98
N MET A 235 32.84 1.10 27.01
CA MET A 235 33.55 1.32 28.28
C MET A 235 35.07 1.31 28.09
N ASN A 236 35.60 0.33 27.36
CA ASN A 236 37.04 0.20 27.11
C ASN A 236 37.57 1.39 26.30
N ALA A 237 36.89 1.77 25.22
CA ALA A 237 37.23 2.91 24.40
C ALA A 237 37.22 4.22 25.19
N ALA A 238 36.17 4.47 25.99
CA ALA A 238 36.06 5.68 26.79
C ALA A 238 37.20 5.79 27.83
N ARG A 239 37.49 4.70 28.56
CA ARG A 239 38.58 4.66 29.54
C ARG A 239 39.94 4.87 28.88
N ALA A 240 40.19 4.24 27.74
CA ALA A 240 41.44 4.38 27.01
C ALA A 240 41.67 5.83 26.55
N ALA A 241 40.68 6.42 25.86
CA ALA A 241 40.78 7.78 25.36
C ALA A 241 40.95 8.83 26.46
N LEU A 242 40.26 8.69 27.60
CA LEU A 242 40.41 9.63 28.72
C LEU A 242 41.78 9.53 29.39
N ARG A 243 42.35 8.32 29.52
CA ARG A 243 43.72 8.15 30.02
C ARG A 243 44.75 8.80 29.09
N GLU A 244 44.60 8.63 27.78
CA GLU A 244 45.47 9.25 26.78
C GLU A 244 45.39 10.79 26.84
N ALA A 245 44.18 11.34 26.90
CA ALA A 245 43.97 12.78 27.01
C ALA A 245 44.52 13.37 28.32
N GLY A 246 44.40 12.65 29.43
CA GLY A 246 44.96 13.06 30.72
C GLY A 246 46.50 13.12 30.73
N ARG A 247 47.16 12.15 30.07
CA ARG A 247 48.63 12.14 29.91
C ARG A 247 49.12 13.31 29.05
N GLY A 248 48.42 13.61 27.96
CA GLY A 248 48.74 14.77 27.10
C GLY A 248 48.60 16.11 27.84
N ALA A 249 47.60 16.23 28.72
CA ALA A 249 47.38 17.44 29.53
C ALA A 249 48.41 17.62 30.66
N SER A 250 49.01 16.52 31.17
CA SER A 250 50.05 16.56 32.20
C SER A 250 51.45 16.81 31.61
N GLY A 251 51.77 16.22 30.46
CA GLY A 251 53.05 16.44 29.75
C GLY A 251 53.24 17.88 29.27
N ALA A 252 52.18 18.55 28.85
CA ALA A 252 52.23 19.97 28.44
C ALA A 252 52.49 20.95 29.59
N ARG A 253 52.29 20.54 30.86
CA ARG A 253 52.46 21.41 32.05
C ARG A 253 53.80 21.22 32.77
N SER A 254 54.61 20.24 32.36
CA SER A 254 55.89 19.91 33.02
C SER A 254 57.13 20.46 32.29
N GLY A 255 56.96 21.43 31.38
CA GLY A 255 58.05 22.14 30.74
C GLY A 255 58.53 23.32 31.59
N VAL A 256 59.14 23.06 32.74
CA VAL A 256 59.94 24.09 33.43
C VAL A 256 61.18 24.32 32.55
N ARG A 257 61.18 25.42 31.79
CA ARG A 257 62.40 25.95 31.16
C ARG A 257 63.34 26.34 32.29
N PHE A 258 64.35 25.53 32.55
CA PHE A 258 65.54 26.00 33.24
C PHE A 258 66.20 27.02 32.32
N VAL A 259 66.17 28.29 32.74
CA VAL A 259 66.99 29.34 32.14
C VAL A 259 68.31 29.26 32.89
N ASP A 260 69.34 28.70 32.25
CA ASP A 260 70.70 28.80 32.76
C ASP A 260 71.06 30.27 32.88
N SER A 261 71.42 30.69 34.09
CA SER A 261 71.95 32.03 34.36
C SER A 261 73.47 31.94 34.33
N GLU A 262 74.09 32.70 33.41
CA GLU A 262 75.55 32.91 33.32
C GLU A 262 76.13 33.65 34.53
#